data_AF-A0A9W7F9G1-F1
#
_entry.id   AF-A0A9W7F9G1-F1
#
_cell.length_a   1.000
_cell.length_b   1.000
_cell.length_c   1.000
_cell.angle_alpha   90.00
_cell.angle_beta   90.00
_cell.angle_gamma   90.00
#
_symmetry.space_group_name_H-M   'P 1'
#
loop_
_entity.id
_entity.type
_entity.pdbx_description
1 polymer ?
#
loop_
_entity_poly.entity_id
_entity_poly.type
_entity_poly.pdbx_seq_one_letter_code
_entity_poly.pdbx_strand_id
1 'polypeptide(L)'
;MQLGTPPALNTHHSTATTPGTMSSTTPVTAAAALNMRAKLLPPTLAGVSEAAARLREGKLLAFPTETVYGLGANALMESSVMEIFKVKGRPLTDPLIIHVPSAAAALDCLSFPNPDPSAISEGRAMFDRLSEVFWPGALTIIALAKSHIPLKVSAGTGFVGLRCPSHPLAIRVLEAAGVPVAAPSANRFGHVSPTRASHVLNDLGNSDIAIMNGEDKREIFAVPACEFGIESTVVKINESGRELIVLRRGAITKGELEEAVKKKSGKTRAAKEETVFDAIRNWTVTIINTHDSMQQTETNINNNNNNDSSTSRKRRKFEPRPAHDPPSTSANGAGHVAPGQLLTHYAPDGMECYLVRPSNLASDSLDSVNSNQRLDTIGALQTGAVVIDFAGELAKRGLDEDHPSGLVLDYKDLSPRGDPKEAAKNLFAYLRWSEEYQGRVGRVLLADIATICPTTESDFVAGVADRMFRSASGKVIILEEVGAIND
;
A
#
# COMPACT_ATOMS: atom_id res chain seq x y z
N MET A 1 69.18 51.91 11.30
CA MET A 1 68.16 51.81 10.23
C MET A 1 67.78 50.34 10.10
N GLN A 2 66.50 50.10 9.82
CA GLN A 2 65.82 48.82 9.52
C GLN A 2 65.51 47.93 10.74
N LEU A 3 64.24 47.87 11.21
CA LEU A 3 63.01 47.32 10.58
C LEU A 3 63.14 45.80 10.46
N GLY A 4 62.28 44.92 10.97
CA GLY A 4 60.94 45.00 11.55
C GLY A 4 60.35 43.59 11.35
N THR A 5 59.99 42.88 12.42
CA THR A 5 59.37 41.55 12.39
C THR A 5 57.88 41.64 12.08
N PRO A 6 57.32 40.87 11.13
CA PRO A 6 55.87 40.71 10.99
C PRO A 6 55.32 39.57 11.87
N PRO A 7 54.03 39.61 12.26
CA PRO A 7 53.49 38.79 13.34
C PRO A 7 52.93 37.44 12.88
N ALA A 8 52.86 36.52 13.85
CA ALA A 8 52.31 35.17 13.73
C ALA A 8 50.78 35.15 13.58
N LEU A 9 50.29 34.28 12.70
CA LEU A 9 48.87 33.93 12.58
C LEU A 9 48.42 33.12 13.81
N ASN A 10 47.42 33.64 14.51
CA ASN A 10 46.64 32.92 15.51
C ASN A 10 45.54 32.11 14.81
N THR A 11 45.63 30.78 14.86
CA THR A 11 44.52 29.87 14.57
C THR A 11 43.84 29.50 15.89
N HIS A 12 42.61 29.99 16.07
CA HIS A 12 41.75 29.57 17.18
C HIS A 12 41.30 28.12 16.98
N HIS A 13 41.56 27.30 18.01
CA HIS A 13 40.96 25.98 18.18
C HIS A 13 39.45 26.10 18.32
N SER A 14 38.71 25.57 17.34
CA SER A 14 37.29 25.24 17.48
C SER A 14 37.17 23.74 17.74
N THR A 15 36.72 23.39 18.94
CA THR A 15 36.41 22.02 19.35
C THR A 15 35.15 21.56 18.63
N ALA A 16 35.32 20.69 17.62
CA ALA A 16 34.23 20.01 16.95
C ALA A 16 33.65 18.92 17.87
N THR A 17 32.49 19.19 18.45
CA THR A 17 31.65 18.19 19.10
C THR A 17 30.98 17.33 18.03
N THR A 18 31.28 16.04 18.05
CA THR A 18 30.70 15.02 17.15
C THR A 18 29.21 14.81 17.47
N PRO A 19 28.29 14.77 16.49
CA PRO A 19 26.91 14.39 16.76
C PRO A 19 26.84 12.91 17.10
N GLY A 20 26.28 12.61 18.28
CA GLY A 20 26.04 11.26 18.77
C GLY A 20 25.11 10.47 17.86
N THR A 21 25.50 9.24 17.57
CA THR A 21 24.70 8.22 16.91
C THR A 21 23.52 7.83 17.80
N MET A 22 22.35 8.44 17.57
CA MET A 22 21.10 7.99 18.17
C MET A 22 20.66 6.69 17.48
N SER A 23 20.84 5.58 18.18
CA SER A 23 20.20 4.29 17.90
C SER A 23 18.69 4.45 18.09
N SER A 24 17.95 4.55 16.99
CA SER A 24 16.49 4.62 16.99
C SER A 24 15.91 3.22 17.21
N THR A 25 15.91 2.78 18.46
CA THR A 25 15.04 1.69 18.91
C THR A 25 14.00 2.33 19.81
N THR A 26 12.79 2.53 19.29
CA THR A 26 11.64 2.89 20.12
C THR A 26 11.48 1.80 21.18
N PRO A 27 11.53 2.12 22.49
CA PRO A 27 11.35 1.12 23.50
C PRO A 27 9.88 0.68 23.50
N VAL A 28 9.64 -0.59 23.16
CA VAL A 28 8.40 -1.29 23.50
C VAL A 28 8.19 -1.08 25.00
N THR A 29 7.08 -0.49 25.41
CA THR A 29 6.80 -0.25 26.84
C THR A 29 6.93 -1.58 27.60
N ALA A 30 7.55 -1.55 28.77
CA ALA A 30 7.87 -2.75 29.55
C ALA A 30 6.63 -3.64 29.85
N ALA A 31 5.43 -3.06 29.83
CA ALA A 31 4.16 -3.78 29.98
C ALA A 31 3.74 -4.57 28.71
N ALA A 32 4.09 -4.11 27.50
CA ALA A 32 3.79 -4.80 26.25
C ALA A 32 4.72 -6.00 26.01
N ALA A 33 5.95 -5.96 26.52
CA ALA A 33 6.92 -7.04 26.37
C ALA A 33 6.52 -8.35 27.09
N LEU A 34 5.65 -8.29 28.11
CA LEU A 34 5.27 -9.45 28.92
C LEU A 34 4.27 -10.42 28.24
N ASN A 35 3.62 -10.00 27.15
CA ASN A 35 2.57 -10.79 26.46
C ASN A 35 2.86 -11.06 24.97
N MET A 36 4.08 -10.75 24.49
CA MET A 36 4.42 -10.99 23.09
C MET A 36 4.58 -12.48 22.80
N ARG A 37 3.81 -12.96 21.83
CA ARG A 37 3.88 -14.33 21.28
C ARG A 37 4.63 -14.40 19.95
N ALA A 38 4.82 -13.26 19.29
CA ALA A 38 5.52 -13.21 18.02
C ALA A 38 7.01 -13.52 18.18
N LYS A 39 7.57 -14.25 17.21
CA LYS A 39 8.99 -14.60 17.17
C LYS A 39 9.69 -13.83 16.05
N LEU A 40 10.73 -13.06 16.37
CA LEU A 40 11.61 -12.49 15.36
C LEU A 40 12.57 -13.56 14.84
N LEU A 41 12.63 -13.71 13.52
CA LEU A 41 13.54 -14.62 12.83
C LEU A 41 14.67 -13.82 12.19
N PRO A 42 15.93 -14.27 12.34
CA PRO A 42 17.05 -13.60 11.70
C PRO A 42 17.04 -13.89 10.18
N PRO A 43 17.51 -12.94 9.36
CA PRO A 43 17.61 -13.03 7.90
C PRO A 43 18.81 -13.90 7.46
N THR A 44 18.82 -15.14 7.96
CA THR A 44 19.85 -16.16 7.70
C THR A 44 19.23 -17.36 7.01
N LEU A 45 20.04 -18.28 6.48
CA LEU A 45 19.52 -19.53 5.89
C LEU A 45 18.71 -20.35 6.91
N ALA A 46 19.11 -20.36 8.18
CA ALA A 46 18.36 -21.02 9.24
C ALA A 46 17.01 -20.35 9.48
N GLY A 47 16.96 -19.01 9.54
CA GLY A 47 15.71 -18.27 9.68
C GLY A 47 14.78 -18.44 8.49
N VAL A 48 15.31 -18.46 7.26
CA VAL A 48 14.55 -18.77 6.03
C VAL A 48 13.98 -20.19 6.08
N SER A 49 14.78 -21.17 6.52
CA SER A 49 14.33 -22.56 6.66
C SER A 49 13.19 -22.70 7.68
N GLU A 50 13.30 -22.03 8.82
CA GLU A 50 12.25 -22.00 9.84
C GLU A 50 10.98 -21.31 9.32
N ALA A 51 11.13 -20.15 8.66
CA ALA A 51 10.03 -19.42 8.05
C ALA A 51 9.26 -20.26 7.02
N ALA A 52 9.99 -20.96 6.15
CA ALA A 52 9.44 -21.88 5.16
C ALA A 52 8.70 -23.06 5.80
N ALA A 53 9.26 -23.66 6.86
CA ALA A 53 8.60 -24.73 7.61
C ALA A 53 7.29 -24.26 8.23
N ARG A 54 7.28 -23.07 8.87
CA ARG A 54 6.06 -22.47 9.42
C ARG A 54 4.97 -22.29 8.38
N LEU A 55 5.31 -21.77 7.20
CA LEU A 55 4.35 -21.61 6.11
C LEU A 55 3.76 -22.97 5.67
N ARG A 56 4.60 -24.00 5.49
CA ARG A 56 4.11 -25.36 5.16
C ARG A 56 3.22 -25.96 6.23
N GLU A 57 3.50 -25.69 7.50
CA GLU A 57 2.69 -26.11 8.66
C GLU A 57 1.39 -25.31 8.81
N GLY A 58 1.12 -24.33 7.93
CA GLY A 58 -0.07 -23.49 8.00
C GLY A 58 0.00 -22.38 9.05
N LYS A 59 1.18 -22.10 9.60
CA LYS A 59 1.41 -21.00 10.55
C LYS A 59 1.71 -19.69 9.81
N LEU A 60 1.48 -18.59 10.50
CA LEU A 60 1.68 -17.25 9.96
C LEU A 60 3.15 -16.81 10.00
N LEU A 61 3.54 -16.08 8.96
CA LEU A 61 4.85 -15.46 8.81
C LEU A 61 4.69 -14.04 8.25
N ALA A 62 5.16 -13.03 8.97
CA ALA A 62 5.39 -11.72 8.40
C ALA A 62 6.77 -11.65 7.74
N PHE A 63 6.86 -11.11 6.53
CA PHE A 63 8.12 -10.98 5.80
C PHE A 63 8.19 -9.66 5.00
N PRO A 64 9.38 -9.08 4.82
CA PRO A 64 9.55 -7.85 4.05
C PRO A 64 9.34 -8.11 2.57
N THR A 65 8.80 -7.11 1.85
CA THR A 65 8.86 -7.03 0.39
C THR A 65 9.51 -5.71 -0.01
N GLU A 66 9.62 -5.41 -1.30
CA GLU A 66 10.02 -4.10 -1.80
C GLU A 66 8.93 -3.03 -1.60
N THR A 67 7.69 -3.43 -1.25
CA THR A 67 6.56 -2.52 -1.01
C THR A 67 6.32 -2.27 0.48
N VAL A 68 5.72 -3.26 1.16
CA VAL A 68 5.40 -3.25 2.59
C VAL A 68 5.62 -4.67 3.15
N TYR A 69 5.70 -4.83 4.47
CA TYR A 69 5.69 -6.16 5.09
C TYR A 69 4.35 -6.85 4.85
N GLY A 70 4.39 -8.12 4.44
CA GLY A 70 3.21 -8.96 4.23
C GLY A 70 3.06 -10.02 5.30
N LEU A 71 1.82 -10.29 5.76
CA LEU A 71 1.49 -11.38 6.69
C LEU A 71 1.05 -12.61 5.90
N GLY A 72 2.01 -13.50 5.63
CA GLY A 72 1.83 -14.70 4.84
C GLY A 72 1.23 -15.89 5.58
N ALA A 73 0.39 -16.64 4.86
CA ALA A 73 0.00 -18.01 5.16
C ALA A 73 -0.03 -18.84 3.88
N ASN A 74 0.06 -20.17 4.00
CA ASN A 74 -0.10 -21.06 2.86
C ASN A 74 -1.48 -20.88 2.20
N ALA A 75 -1.49 -20.41 0.94
CA ALA A 75 -2.70 -20.10 0.20
C ALA A 75 -3.53 -21.34 -0.15
N LEU A 76 -2.93 -22.55 -0.11
CA LEU A 76 -3.62 -23.81 -0.38
C LEU A 76 -4.40 -24.34 0.83
N MET A 77 -4.19 -23.76 2.02
CA MET A 77 -4.83 -24.17 3.26
C MET A 77 -5.84 -23.13 3.71
N GLU A 78 -7.13 -23.43 3.55
CA GLU A 78 -8.19 -22.51 3.96
C GLU A 78 -8.09 -22.10 5.44
N SER A 79 -7.77 -23.04 6.34
CA SER A 79 -7.57 -22.75 7.76
C SER A 79 -6.51 -21.69 8.03
N SER A 80 -5.40 -21.75 7.28
CA SER A 80 -4.27 -20.82 7.43
C SER A 80 -4.62 -19.43 6.88
N VAL A 81 -5.35 -19.40 5.76
CA VAL A 81 -5.94 -18.17 5.20
C VAL A 81 -6.92 -17.52 6.18
N MET A 82 -7.77 -18.31 6.84
CA MET A 82 -8.72 -17.82 7.85
C MET A 82 -8.00 -17.21 9.06
N GLU A 83 -6.83 -17.74 9.46
CA GLU A 83 -6.05 -17.18 10.56
C GLU A 83 -5.51 -15.77 10.22
N ILE A 84 -5.18 -15.47 8.95
CA ILE A 84 -4.84 -14.10 8.52
C ILE A 84 -5.99 -13.14 8.84
N PHE A 85 -7.22 -13.49 8.43
CA PHE A 85 -8.39 -12.65 8.65
C PHE A 85 -8.64 -12.41 10.14
N LYS A 86 -8.55 -13.47 10.95
CA LYS A 86 -8.73 -13.43 12.40
C LYS A 86 -7.67 -12.57 13.09
N VAL A 87 -6.38 -12.82 12.84
CA VAL A 87 -5.27 -12.10 13.48
C VAL A 87 -5.28 -10.61 13.13
N LYS A 88 -5.65 -10.26 11.89
CA LYS A 88 -5.73 -8.87 11.45
C LYS A 88 -7.04 -8.17 11.85
N GLY A 89 -8.09 -8.90 12.22
CA GLY A 89 -9.45 -8.36 12.29
C GLY A 89 -9.98 -7.90 10.93
N ARG A 90 -9.54 -8.55 9.84
CA ARG A 90 -9.89 -8.20 8.45
C ARG A 90 -11.22 -8.85 8.05
N PRO A 91 -12.14 -8.15 7.35
CA PRO A 91 -13.38 -8.74 6.87
C PRO A 91 -13.12 -9.78 5.76
N LEU A 92 -13.93 -10.85 5.75
CA LEU A 92 -13.84 -11.93 4.75
C LEU A 92 -14.23 -11.50 3.32
N THR A 93 -14.77 -10.29 3.17
CA THR A 93 -15.15 -9.69 1.90
C THR A 93 -14.00 -8.98 1.19
N ASP A 94 -12.83 -8.89 1.83
CA ASP A 94 -11.65 -8.20 1.28
C ASP A 94 -10.58 -9.24 0.85
N PRO A 95 -10.41 -9.49 -0.46
CA PRO A 95 -9.57 -10.57 -0.98
C PRO A 95 -8.09 -10.40 -0.60
N LEU A 96 -7.30 -11.46 -0.78
CA LEU A 96 -5.87 -11.49 -0.49
C LEU A 96 -5.03 -11.63 -1.77
N ILE A 97 -3.78 -11.14 -1.73
CA ILE A 97 -2.81 -11.34 -2.81
C ILE A 97 -1.95 -12.56 -2.49
N ILE A 98 -1.83 -13.47 -3.45
CA ILE A 98 -0.89 -14.59 -3.39
C ILE A 98 0.48 -14.13 -3.89
N HIS A 99 1.51 -14.37 -3.08
CA HIS A 99 2.90 -14.19 -3.44
C HIS A 99 3.50 -15.53 -3.89
N VAL A 100 4.27 -15.49 -4.98
CA VAL A 100 4.95 -16.65 -5.58
C VAL A 100 6.40 -16.29 -5.93
N PRO A 101 7.32 -17.26 -6.04
CA PRO A 101 8.72 -16.97 -6.35
C PRO A 101 8.98 -16.67 -7.83
N SER A 102 8.04 -16.96 -8.74
CA SER A 102 8.22 -16.75 -10.17
C SER A 102 6.89 -16.69 -10.94
N ALA A 103 6.94 -16.18 -12.18
CA ALA A 103 5.81 -16.23 -13.10
C ALA A 103 5.37 -17.67 -13.42
N ALA A 104 6.32 -18.61 -13.50
CA ALA A 104 5.99 -20.03 -13.70
C ALA A 104 5.18 -20.60 -12.53
N ALA A 105 5.57 -20.32 -11.29
CA ALA A 105 4.83 -20.74 -10.11
C ALA A 105 3.45 -20.07 -10.00
N ALA A 106 3.27 -18.85 -10.53
CA ALA A 106 1.95 -18.22 -10.61
C ALA A 106 0.96 -19.00 -11.48
N LEU A 107 1.44 -19.63 -12.57
CA LEU A 107 0.60 -20.41 -13.47
C LEU A 107 0.03 -21.67 -12.82
N ASP A 108 0.61 -22.12 -11.71
CA ASP A 108 0.02 -23.20 -10.92
C ASP A 108 -1.28 -22.76 -10.25
N CYS A 109 -1.40 -21.48 -9.90
CA CYS A 109 -2.59 -20.92 -9.22
C CYS A 109 -3.65 -20.36 -10.19
N LEU A 110 -3.27 -20.04 -11.43
CA LEU A 110 -4.10 -19.29 -12.37
C LEU A 110 -4.70 -20.15 -13.48
N SER A 111 -5.94 -19.83 -13.85
CA SER A 111 -6.66 -20.43 -14.97
C SER A 111 -6.86 -19.40 -16.07
N PHE A 112 -6.56 -19.77 -17.30
CA PHE A 112 -6.81 -18.97 -18.50
C PHE A 112 -7.64 -19.82 -19.47
N PRO A 113 -8.98 -19.84 -19.33
CA PRO A 113 -9.84 -20.61 -20.21
C PRO A 113 -9.61 -20.22 -21.67
N ASN A 114 -9.40 -21.21 -22.54
CA ASN A 114 -9.23 -21.00 -23.97
C ASN A 114 -10.11 -21.97 -24.76
N PRO A 115 -11.00 -21.50 -25.65
CA PRO A 115 -11.76 -22.38 -26.54
C PRO A 115 -10.88 -23.13 -27.55
N ASP A 116 -9.70 -22.60 -27.91
CA ASP A 116 -8.75 -23.28 -28.79
C ASP A 116 -7.54 -23.80 -27.99
N PRO A 117 -7.47 -25.10 -27.64
CA PRO A 117 -6.34 -25.66 -26.90
C PRO A 117 -5.03 -25.68 -27.71
N SER A 118 -5.07 -25.40 -29.02
CA SER A 118 -3.88 -25.34 -29.88
C SER A 118 -3.18 -23.98 -29.87
N ALA A 119 -3.74 -22.99 -29.16
CA ALA A 119 -3.19 -21.66 -28.99
C ALA A 119 -3.19 -21.25 -27.51
N ILE A 120 -2.44 -20.20 -27.17
CA ILE A 120 -2.56 -19.51 -25.87
C ILE A 120 -3.72 -18.50 -25.97
N SER A 121 -4.41 -18.24 -24.86
CA SER A 121 -5.43 -17.19 -24.84
C SER A 121 -4.81 -15.79 -24.81
N GLU A 122 -5.57 -14.75 -25.18
CA GLU A 122 -5.10 -13.36 -25.08
C GLU A 122 -4.84 -12.99 -23.62
N GLY A 123 -5.69 -13.45 -22.69
CA GLY A 123 -5.49 -13.25 -21.26
C GLY A 123 -4.19 -13.88 -20.74
N ARG A 124 -3.83 -15.07 -21.24
CA ARG A 124 -2.55 -15.72 -20.91
C ARG A 124 -1.36 -14.96 -21.49
N ALA A 125 -1.45 -14.51 -22.75
CA ALA A 125 -0.41 -13.72 -23.39
C ALA A 125 -0.18 -12.38 -22.66
N MET A 126 -1.25 -11.72 -22.22
CA MET A 126 -1.19 -10.49 -21.44
C MET A 126 -0.52 -10.72 -20.08
N PHE A 127 -0.85 -11.81 -19.38
CA PHE A 127 -0.17 -12.20 -18.15
C PHE A 127 1.33 -12.42 -18.36
N ASP A 128 1.71 -13.17 -19.40
CA ASP A 128 3.11 -13.45 -19.72
C ASP A 128 3.85 -12.13 -20.06
N ARG A 129 3.21 -11.21 -20.79
CA ARG A 129 3.75 -9.88 -21.09
C ARG A 129 4.03 -9.07 -19.84
N LEU A 130 3.04 -8.93 -18.97
CA LEU A 130 3.16 -8.11 -17.76
C LEU A 130 4.16 -8.70 -16.78
N SER A 131 4.14 -10.01 -16.57
CA SER A 131 5.10 -10.68 -15.69
C SER A 131 6.54 -10.65 -16.23
N GLU A 132 6.75 -10.73 -17.55
CA GLU A 132 8.08 -10.57 -18.16
C GLU A 132 8.67 -9.17 -17.92
N VAL A 133 7.83 -8.13 -17.88
CA VAL A 133 8.29 -6.74 -17.75
C VAL A 133 8.45 -6.34 -16.28
N PHE A 134 7.51 -6.73 -15.43
CA PHE A 134 7.38 -6.17 -14.08
C PHE A 134 7.69 -7.15 -12.95
N TRP A 135 7.91 -8.45 -13.23
CA TRP A 135 8.24 -9.44 -12.20
C TRP A 135 9.68 -9.95 -12.31
N PRO A 136 10.36 -10.13 -11.17
CA PRO A 136 9.95 -9.78 -9.80
C PRO A 136 9.78 -8.26 -9.59
N GLY A 137 8.73 -7.83 -8.87
CA GLY A 137 8.47 -6.41 -8.63
C GLY A 137 7.06 -6.05 -8.14
N ALA A 138 6.79 -4.74 -8.14
CA ALA A 138 5.66 -4.12 -7.46
C ALA A 138 4.34 -4.12 -8.26
N LEU A 139 4.16 -5.08 -9.18
CA LEU A 139 2.91 -5.30 -9.90
C LEU A 139 2.16 -6.50 -9.35
N THR A 140 0.86 -6.36 -9.11
CA THR A 140 -0.06 -7.46 -8.82
C THR A 140 -1.01 -7.65 -9.99
N ILE A 141 -1.11 -8.88 -10.50
CA ILE A 141 -1.95 -9.22 -11.65
C ILE A 141 -3.12 -10.09 -11.17
N ILE A 142 -4.35 -9.66 -11.42
CA ILE A 142 -5.58 -10.39 -11.11
C ILE A 142 -6.05 -11.16 -12.34
N ALA A 143 -6.27 -12.46 -12.15
CA ALA A 143 -6.84 -13.38 -13.11
C ALA A 143 -7.69 -14.45 -12.41
N LEU A 144 -8.34 -15.32 -13.17
CA LEU A 144 -9.14 -16.41 -12.61
C LEU A 144 -8.26 -17.40 -11.86
N ALA A 145 -8.69 -17.81 -10.68
CA ALA A 145 -8.01 -18.84 -9.90
C ALA A 145 -8.33 -20.25 -10.44
N LYS A 146 -7.40 -21.19 -10.27
CA LYS A 146 -7.72 -22.63 -10.39
C LYS A 146 -8.55 -23.09 -9.18
N SER A 147 -9.30 -24.18 -9.36
CA SER A 147 -10.24 -24.71 -8.38
C SER A 147 -9.62 -25.17 -7.05
N HIS A 148 -8.32 -25.47 -7.02
CA HIS A 148 -7.62 -25.85 -5.79
C HIS A 148 -7.26 -24.65 -4.90
N ILE A 149 -7.40 -23.41 -5.39
CA ILE A 149 -7.22 -22.21 -4.58
C ILE A 149 -8.52 -21.99 -3.79
N PRO A 150 -8.48 -21.99 -2.44
CA PRO A 150 -9.66 -21.76 -1.62
C PRO A 150 -10.35 -20.44 -1.95
N LEU A 151 -11.69 -20.45 -2.04
CA LEU A 151 -12.49 -19.25 -2.34
C LEU A 151 -12.33 -18.15 -1.29
N LYS A 152 -11.89 -18.48 -0.07
CA LYS A 152 -11.58 -17.49 0.97
C LYS A 152 -10.43 -16.56 0.59
N VAL A 153 -9.51 -16.98 -0.27
CA VAL A 153 -8.45 -16.11 -0.78
C VAL A 153 -9.03 -15.01 -1.68
N SER A 154 -10.01 -15.36 -2.52
CA SER A 154 -10.64 -14.46 -3.50
C SER A 154 -11.89 -13.75 -3.00
N ALA A 155 -12.18 -13.83 -1.68
CA ALA A 155 -13.45 -13.34 -1.10
C ALA A 155 -14.70 -13.88 -1.84
N GLY A 156 -14.62 -15.10 -2.40
CA GLY A 156 -15.70 -15.74 -3.15
C GLY A 156 -15.84 -15.30 -4.61
N THR A 157 -15.01 -14.37 -5.10
CA THR A 157 -15.11 -13.86 -6.48
C THR A 157 -14.57 -14.82 -7.54
N GLY A 158 -13.71 -15.76 -7.15
CA GLY A 158 -12.99 -16.64 -8.08
C GLY A 158 -11.82 -15.98 -8.80
N PHE A 159 -11.62 -14.66 -8.65
CA PHE A 159 -10.47 -13.94 -9.15
C PHE A 159 -9.44 -13.76 -8.04
N VAL A 160 -8.16 -13.98 -8.33
CA VAL A 160 -7.07 -13.87 -7.36
C VAL A 160 -5.96 -13.00 -7.91
N GLY A 161 -5.43 -12.11 -7.06
CA GLY A 161 -4.25 -11.32 -7.38
C GLY A 161 -2.98 -12.11 -7.08
N LEU A 162 -2.08 -12.22 -8.04
CA LEU A 162 -0.75 -12.79 -7.84
C LEU A 162 0.33 -11.72 -7.93
N ARG A 163 1.44 -11.96 -7.24
CA ARG A 163 2.64 -11.13 -7.30
C ARG A 163 3.90 -11.97 -7.09
N CYS A 164 4.95 -11.65 -7.84
CA CYS A 164 6.30 -12.09 -7.56
C CYS A 164 7.08 -10.91 -6.95
N PRO A 165 7.31 -10.85 -5.63
CA PRO A 165 8.00 -9.72 -5.00
C PRO A 165 9.49 -9.70 -5.37
N SER A 166 10.10 -8.53 -5.52
CA SER A 166 11.53 -8.41 -5.86
C SER A 166 12.48 -8.45 -4.65
N HIS A 167 11.96 -8.46 -3.43
CA HIS A 167 12.82 -8.53 -2.24
C HIS A 167 13.54 -9.89 -2.13
N PRO A 168 14.88 -9.94 -2.08
CA PRO A 168 15.65 -11.18 -2.02
C PRO A 168 15.22 -12.11 -0.89
N LEU A 169 15.03 -11.58 0.33
CA LEU A 169 14.55 -12.37 1.46
C LEU A 169 13.15 -12.98 1.23
N ALA A 170 12.23 -12.24 0.61
CA ALA A 170 10.90 -12.74 0.27
C ALA A 170 11.00 -13.89 -0.73
N ILE A 171 11.76 -13.71 -1.81
CA ILE A 171 11.98 -14.75 -2.82
C ILE A 171 12.56 -16.01 -2.18
N ARG A 172 13.59 -15.89 -1.33
CA ARG A 172 14.19 -17.05 -0.65
C ARG A 172 13.22 -17.78 0.26
N VAL A 173 12.37 -17.06 1.00
CA VAL A 173 11.31 -17.67 1.80
C VAL A 173 10.30 -18.38 0.91
N LEU A 174 9.84 -17.76 -0.17
CA LEU A 174 8.84 -18.34 -1.09
C LEU A 174 9.37 -19.58 -1.81
N GLU A 175 10.62 -19.53 -2.30
CA GLU A 175 11.33 -20.68 -2.89
C GLU A 175 11.45 -21.82 -1.88
N ALA A 176 11.95 -21.52 -0.66
CA ALA A 176 12.15 -22.53 0.37
C ALA A 176 10.83 -23.11 0.90
N ALA A 177 9.75 -22.32 0.92
CA ALA A 177 8.42 -22.76 1.35
C ALA A 177 7.82 -23.78 0.37
N GLY A 178 7.99 -23.54 -0.95
CA GLY A 178 7.48 -24.41 -2.00
C GLY A 178 5.94 -24.41 -2.12
N VAL A 179 5.28 -23.40 -1.58
CA VAL A 179 3.83 -23.21 -1.62
C VAL A 179 3.49 -21.76 -1.97
N PRO A 180 2.37 -21.48 -2.65
CA PRO A 180 1.89 -20.11 -2.82
C PRO A 180 1.48 -19.52 -1.46
N VAL A 181 1.81 -18.25 -1.22
CA VAL A 181 1.61 -17.61 0.09
C VAL A 181 0.63 -16.44 -0.03
N ALA A 182 -0.57 -16.57 0.54
CA ALA A 182 -1.51 -15.46 0.64
C ALA A 182 -0.97 -14.46 1.68
N ALA A 183 -0.71 -13.22 1.28
CA ALA A 183 -0.09 -12.22 2.15
C ALA A 183 -0.65 -10.80 1.88
N PRO A 184 -1.63 -10.32 2.66
CA PRO A 184 -1.92 -8.89 2.76
C PRO A 184 -0.84 -8.19 3.59
N SER A 185 -0.88 -6.86 3.70
CA SER A 185 0.00 -6.10 4.59
C SER A 185 -0.05 -6.61 6.05
N ALA A 186 1.06 -6.55 6.79
CA ALA A 186 1.19 -7.18 8.11
C ALA A 186 0.78 -6.31 9.32
N ASN A 187 -0.31 -5.56 9.18
CA ASN A 187 -0.90 -4.66 10.18
C ASN A 187 -2.27 -5.14 10.66
N ARG A 188 -2.80 -4.56 11.74
CA ARG A 188 -4.24 -4.64 12.03
C ARG A 188 -5.04 -3.99 10.90
N PHE A 189 -6.23 -4.52 10.61
CA PHE A 189 -7.06 -3.99 9.54
C PHE A 189 -7.44 -2.52 9.81
N GLY A 190 -7.27 -1.65 8.81
CA GLY A 190 -7.51 -0.20 8.93
C GLY A 190 -6.39 0.60 9.60
N HIS A 191 -5.30 -0.04 10.03
CA HIS A 191 -4.13 0.67 10.55
C HIS A 191 -3.13 1.00 9.43
N VAL A 192 -2.16 1.87 9.67
CA VAL A 192 -1.10 2.22 8.70
C VAL A 192 -0.31 0.96 8.28
N SER A 193 -0.04 0.76 6.99
CA SER A 193 0.72 -0.42 6.53
C SER A 193 2.15 -0.46 7.11
N PRO A 194 2.70 -1.64 7.43
CA PRO A 194 4.00 -1.75 8.07
C PRO A 194 5.14 -1.77 7.06
N THR A 195 6.07 -0.82 7.18
CA THR A 195 7.34 -0.80 6.43
C THR A 195 8.55 -1.32 7.22
N ARG A 196 8.34 -1.70 8.49
CA ARG A 196 9.37 -2.22 9.40
C ARG A 196 8.89 -3.40 10.23
N ALA A 197 9.80 -4.27 10.66
CA ALA A 197 9.50 -5.40 11.54
C ALA A 197 8.93 -4.92 12.89
N SER A 198 9.39 -3.77 13.40
CA SER A 198 8.82 -3.16 14.60
C SER A 198 7.36 -2.74 14.42
N HIS A 199 6.96 -2.25 13.25
CA HIS A 199 5.55 -1.93 12.96
C HIS A 199 4.68 -3.18 13.01
N VAL A 200 5.18 -4.30 12.47
CA VAL A 200 4.49 -5.60 12.56
C VAL A 200 4.36 -6.06 14.01
N LEU A 201 5.44 -5.93 14.79
CA LEU A 201 5.46 -6.31 16.19
C LEU A 201 4.45 -5.49 17.02
N ASN A 202 4.37 -4.19 16.78
CA ASN A 202 3.42 -3.30 17.46
C ASN A 202 1.96 -3.71 17.19
N ASP A 203 1.65 -4.17 15.98
CA ASP A 203 0.28 -4.55 15.62
C ASP A 203 -0.10 -5.98 15.97
N LEU A 204 0.81 -6.91 15.73
CA LEU A 204 0.53 -8.34 15.69
C LEU A 204 1.38 -9.14 16.68
N GLY A 205 2.22 -8.48 17.49
CA GLY A 205 3.15 -9.11 18.44
C GLY A 205 2.49 -10.01 19.48
N ASN A 206 1.21 -9.78 19.78
CA ASN A 206 0.42 -10.59 20.70
C ASN A 206 -0.14 -11.88 20.06
N SER A 207 0.11 -12.14 18.78
CA SER A 207 -0.32 -13.34 18.05
C SER A 207 0.84 -14.32 17.82
N ASP A 208 0.54 -15.60 17.61
CA ASP A 208 1.55 -16.61 17.23
C ASP A 208 1.95 -16.44 15.75
N ILE A 209 2.81 -15.47 15.51
CA ILE A 209 3.38 -15.19 14.20
C ILE A 209 4.91 -15.24 14.28
N ALA A 210 5.56 -15.61 13.19
CA ALA A 210 6.99 -15.31 13.02
C ALA A 210 7.14 -14.03 12.20
N ILE A 211 8.21 -13.27 12.41
CA ILE A 211 8.52 -12.05 11.66
C ILE A 211 9.96 -12.15 11.18
N MET A 212 10.17 -12.17 9.86
CA MET A 212 11.52 -12.05 9.28
C MET A 212 12.01 -10.63 9.51
N ASN A 213 13.07 -10.45 10.29
CA ASN A 213 13.68 -9.14 10.50
C ASN A 213 14.56 -8.78 9.30
N GLY A 214 14.01 -8.03 8.33
CA GLY A 214 14.73 -7.59 7.13
C GLY A 214 15.45 -6.24 7.29
N GLU A 215 15.57 -5.74 8.52
CA GLU A 215 16.30 -4.50 8.83
C GLU A 215 17.58 -4.77 9.63
N ASP A 216 17.89 -6.03 9.93
CA ASP A 216 19.15 -6.34 10.60
C ASP A 216 20.30 -5.92 9.65
N LYS A 217 21.43 -5.44 10.17
CA LYS A 217 22.56 -5.02 9.32
C LYS A 217 23.64 -6.09 9.22
N ARG A 218 23.44 -7.23 9.90
CA ARG A 218 24.38 -8.36 9.98
C ARG A 218 24.05 -9.45 8.94
N GLU A 219 23.29 -9.11 7.90
CA GLU A 219 22.62 -10.09 7.02
C GLU A 219 23.44 -10.52 5.80
N ILE A 220 23.06 -11.69 5.27
CA ILE A 220 23.50 -12.17 3.95
C ILE A 220 22.61 -11.64 2.79
N PHE A 221 21.45 -11.05 3.09
CA PHE A 221 20.46 -10.56 2.11
C PHE A 221 20.28 -9.04 2.13
N ALA A 222 21.26 -8.30 2.67
CA ALA A 222 21.20 -6.91 3.11
C ALA A 222 20.74 -5.89 2.05
N VAL A 223 19.45 -5.87 1.75
CA VAL A 223 18.76 -4.80 1.03
C VAL A 223 17.72 -4.17 1.95
N PRO A 224 17.47 -2.85 1.84
CA PRO A 224 16.44 -2.20 2.64
C PRO A 224 15.07 -2.84 2.41
N ALA A 225 14.37 -3.15 3.50
CA ALA A 225 12.96 -3.51 3.42
C ALA A 225 12.13 -2.34 2.86
N CYS A 226 11.09 -2.66 2.09
CA CYS A 226 10.03 -1.73 1.71
C CYS A 226 10.52 -0.48 0.95
N GLU A 227 11.41 -0.64 -0.03
CA GLU A 227 11.99 0.46 -0.82
C GLU A 227 10.96 1.45 -1.39
N PHE A 228 9.80 0.98 -1.84
CA PHE A 228 8.72 1.83 -2.34
C PHE A 228 7.88 2.47 -1.23
N GLY A 229 7.78 1.84 -0.06
CA GLY A 229 7.02 2.30 1.11
C GLY A 229 5.49 2.35 0.95
N ILE A 230 4.94 2.11 -0.24
CA ILE A 230 3.51 1.97 -0.51
C ILE A 230 3.21 0.62 -1.18
N GLU A 231 1.94 0.20 -1.20
CA GLU A 231 1.57 -1.09 -1.77
C GLU A 231 1.70 -1.15 -3.31
N SER A 232 1.72 -2.38 -3.85
CA SER A 232 1.82 -2.64 -5.30
C SER A 232 0.69 -2.01 -6.12
N THR A 233 1.00 -1.70 -7.37
CA THR A 233 -0.03 -1.45 -8.41
C THR A 233 -0.80 -2.74 -8.63
N VAL A 234 -2.13 -2.67 -8.67
CA VAL A 234 -2.99 -3.84 -8.88
C VAL A 234 -3.76 -3.67 -10.17
N VAL A 235 -3.59 -4.62 -11.09
CA VAL A 235 -4.29 -4.64 -12.38
C VAL A 235 -5.12 -5.90 -12.54
N LYS A 236 -6.26 -5.78 -13.22
CA LYS A 236 -7.10 -6.91 -13.64
C LYS A 236 -7.08 -7.05 -15.14
N ILE A 237 -6.82 -8.27 -15.61
CA ILE A 237 -6.94 -8.64 -17.03
C ILE A 237 -8.44 -8.81 -17.35
N ASN A 238 -8.98 -7.94 -18.19
CA ASN A 238 -10.36 -8.02 -18.69
C ASN A 238 -10.33 -8.47 -20.16
N GLU A 239 -10.28 -9.79 -20.37
CA GLU A 239 -10.15 -10.38 -21.71
C GLU A 239 -11.36 -10.07 -22.61
N SER A 240 -12.59 -10.09 -22.06
CA SER A 240 -13.81 -9.73 -22.82
C SER A 240 -13.82 -8.29 -23.32
N GLY A 241 -13.26 -7.37 -22.53
CA GLY A 241 -13.15 -5.95 -22.89
C GLY A 241 -11.88 -5.59 -23.63
N ARG A 242 -10.93 -6.55 -23.77
CA ARG A 242 -9.56 -6.30 -24.27
C ARG A 242 -8.91 -5.12 -23.57
N GLU A 243 -8.94 -5.15 -22.24
CA GLU A 243 -8.60 -4.04 -21.38
C GLU A 243 -7.79 -4.51 -20.16
N LEU A 244 -6.81 -3.70 -19.77
CA LEU A 244 -6.13 -3.81 -18.49
C LEU A 244 -6.66 -2.74 -17.55
N ILE A 245 -7.34 -3.17 -16.48
CA ILE A 245 -7.98 -2.26 -15.53
C ILE A 245 -7.07 -2.08 -14.31
N VAL A 246 -6.57 -0.87 -14.08
CA VAL A 246 -5.86 -0.51 -12.85
C VAL A 246 -6.88 -0.30 -11.74
N LEU A 247 -6.88 -1.21 -10.76
CA LEU A 247 -7.78 -1.20 -9.60
C LEU A 247 -7.15 -0.50 -8.39
N ARG A 248 -5.82 -0.46 -8.33
CA ARG A 248 -5.08 0.27 -7.31
C ARG A 248 -3.79 0.83 -7.91
N ARG A 249 -3.61 2.15 -7.79
CA ARG A 249 -2.36 2.84 -8.16
C ARG A 249 -1.25 2.48 -7.16
N GLY A 250 -0.03 2.32 -7.62
CA GLY A 250 1.14 2.02 -6.80
C GLY A 250 2.42 2.46 -7.52
N ALA A 251 3.52 1.72 -7.32
CA ALA A 251 4.81 2.06 -7.91
C ALA A 251 4.86 2.02 -9.45
N ILE A 252 4.04 1.18 -10.08
CA ILE A 252 3.96 1.06 -11.55
C ILE A 252 2.84 1.97 -12.07
N THR A 253 3.20 2.87 -12.97
CA THR A 253 2.30 3.86 -13.58
C THR A 253 1.48 3.28 -14.74
N LYS A 254 0.41 3.97 -15.12
CA LYS A 254 -0.38 3.62 -16.32
C LYS A 254 0.45 3.76 -17.58
N GLY A 255 1.29 4.79 -17.66
CA GLY A 255 2.23 4.98 -18.78
C GLY A 255 3.13 3.76 -18.98
N GLU A 256 3.77 3.29 -17.90
CA GLU A 256 4.60 2.07 -17.95
C GLU A 256 3.80 0.83 -18.38
N LEU A 257 2.55 0.68 -17.89
CA LEU A 257 1.66 -0.41 -18.30
C LEU A 257 1.31 -0.32 -19.80
N GLU A 258 0.97 0.86 -20.31
CA GLU A 258 0.66 1.07 -21.73
C GLU A 258 1.87 0.76 -22.61
N GLU A 259 3.07 1.16 -22.19
CA GLU A 259 4.32 0.81 -22.88
C GLU A 259 4.55 -0.71 -22.90
N ALA A 260 4.34 -1.39 -21.77
CA ALA A 260 4.47 -2.83 -21.67
C ALA A 260 3.47 -3.56 -22.58
N VAL A 261 2.22 -3.10 -22.64
CA VAL A 261 1.19 -3.64 -23.55
C VAL A 261 1.60 -3.50 -25.01
N LYS A 262 2.12 -2.32 -25.41
CA LYS A 262 2.52 -2.02 -26.80
C LYS A 262 3.82 -2.71 -27.23
N LYS A 263 4.65 -3.14 -26.27
CA LYS A 263 5.99 -3.70 -26.48
C LYS A 263 5.94 -4.95 -27.37
N LYS A 264 6.73 -4.95 -28.45
CA LYS A 264 7.00 -6.16 -29.23
C LYS A 264 7.84 -7.11 -28.39
N SER A 265 7.54 -8.42 -28.42
CA SER A 265 8.42 -9.34 -27.72
C SER A 265 9.70 -9.57 -28.54
N GLY A 266 10.85 -9.60 -27.86
CA GLY A 266 12.11 -10.00 -28.48
C GLY A 266 12.31 -11.51 -28.57
N LYS A 267 11.36 -12.32 -28.06
CA LYS A 267 11.42 -13.78 -28.10
C LYS A 267 10.81 -14.32 -29.38
N THR A 268 11.53 -15.22 -30.05
CA THR A 268 11.00 -15.98 -31.19
C THR A 268 9.89 -16.92 -30.72
N ARG A 269 8.71 -16.82 -31.35
CA ARG A 269 7.53 -17.64 -31.07
C ARG A 269 7.03 -18.36 -32.32
N ALA A 270 6.19 -19.38 -32.12
CA ALA A 270 5.43 -19.95 -33.22
C ALA A 270 4.48 -18.89 -33.81
N ALA A 271 4.24 -18.92 -35.12
CA ALA A 271 3.44 -17.91 -35.81
C ALA A 271 2.03 -17.69 -35.21
N LYS A 272 1.39 -18.78 -34.75
CA LYS A 272 0.10 -18.72 -34.06
C LYS A 272 0.17 -17.93 -32.75
N GLU A 273 1.23 -18.13 -31.97
CA GLU A 273 1.43 -17.44 -30.70
C GLU A 273 1.78 -15.95 -30.95
N GLU A 274 2.60 -15.67 -31.95
CA GLU A 274 2.94 -14.28 -32.34
C GLU A 274 1.68 -13.48 -32.72
N THR A 275 0.73 -14.11 -33.40
CA THR A 275 -0.55 -13.49 -33.75
C THR A 275 -1.33 -13.04 -32.50
N VAL A 276 -1.33 -13.85 -31.44
CA VAL A 276 -1.98 -13.51 -30.16
C VAL A 276 -1.23 -12.36 -29.47
N PHE A 277 0.11 -12.41 -29.45
CA PHE A 277 0.92 -11.33 -28.88
C PHE A 277 0.80 -10.01 -29.65
N ASP A 278 0.54 -10.06 -30.96
CA ASP A 278 0.24 -8.86 -31.74
C ASP A 278 -1.17 -8.32 -31.44
N ALA A 279 -2.16 -9.20 -31.22
CA ALA A 279 -3.52 -8.80 -30.87
C ALA A 279 -3.58 -8.03 -29.55
N ILE A 280 -2.85 -8.48 -28.52
CA ILE A 280 -2.87 -7.83 -27.19
C ILE A 280 -2.26 -6.42 -27.19
N ARG A 281 -1.48 -6.03 -28.21
CA ARG A 281 -0.86 -4.70 -28.29
C ARG A 281 -1.86 -3.57 -28.52
N ASN A 282 -3.08 -3.92 -28.93
CA ASN A 282 -4.19 -2.99 -29.11
C ASN A 282 -5.09 -2.89 -27.87
N TRP A 283 -4.77 -3.61 -26.79
CA TRP A 283 -5.53 -3.52 -25.55
C TRP A 283 -5.36 -2.13 -24.91
N THR A 284 -6.43 -1.64 -24.30
CA THR A 284 -6.41 -0.36 -23.59
C THR A 284 -5.98 -0.55 -22.13
N VAL A 285 -5.45 0.51 -21.52
CA VAL A 285 -5.21 0.57 -20.08
C VAL A 285 -6.11 1.65 -19.49
N THR A 286 -6.91 1.30 -18.50
CA THR A 286 -7.83 2.23 -17.82
C THR A 286 -7.59 2.22 -16.32
N ILE A 287 -8.02 3.28 -15.64
CA ILE A 287 -7.92 3.39 -14.19
C ILE A 287 -9.31 3.60 -13.64
N ILE A 288 -9.70 2.79 -12.67
CA ILE A 288 -10.92 3.03 -11.91
C ILE A 288 -10.55 3.89 -10.70
N ASN A 289 -11.03 5.14 -10.69
CA ASN A 289 -10.93 5.97 -9.50
C ASN A 289 -11.82 5.38 -8.41
N THR A 290 -11.20 4.85 -7.36
CA THR A 290 -11.91 4.30 -6.19
C THR A 290 -12.76 5.35 -5.47
N HIS A 291 -12.52 6.64 -5.70
CA HIS A 291 -13.32 7.74 -5.13
C HIS A 291 -14.67 7.90 -5.86
N ASP A 292 -14.72 7.70 -7.19
CA ASP A 292 -15.91 7.92 -8.01
C ASP A 292 -16.88 6.73 -7.95
N SER A 293 -16.37 5.50 -7.82
CA SER A 293 -17.20 4.30 -7.72
C SER A 293 -17.96 4.19 -6.41
N MET A 294 -17.53 4.90 -5.35
CA MET A 294 -18.13 4.80 -4.02
C MET A 294 -19.37 5.68 -3.84
N GLN A 295 -19.42 6.85 -4.50
CA GLN A 295 -20.63 7.70 -4.50
C GLN A 295 -21.83 6.96 -5.11
N GLN A 296 -21.63 6.12 -6.14
CA GLN A 296 -22.71 5.33 -6.73
C GLN A 296 -23.22 4.21 -5.81
N THR A 297 -22.35 3.59 -5.00
CA THR A 297 -22.77 2.57 -4.02
C THR A 297 -23.51 3.15 -2.81
N GLU A 298 -23.10 4.30 -2.27
CA GLU A 298 -23.84 4.96 -1.17
C GLU A 298 -25.21 5.47 -1.63
N THR A 299 -25.31 5.97 -2.86
CA THR A 299 -26.59 6.40 -3.44
C THR A 299 -27.54 5.20 -3.63
N ASN A 300 -27.02 4.02 -3.99
CA ASN A 300 -27.82 2.81 -4.15
C ASN A 300 -28.26 2.17 -2.82
N ILE A 301 -27.46 2.30 -1.75
CA ILE A 301 -27.85 1.86 -0.40
C ILE A 301 -28.93 2.79 0.17
N ASN A 302 -28.80 4.11 0.00
CA ASN A 302 -29.79 5.07 0.46
C ASN A 302 -31.11 5.03 -0.33
N ASN A 303 -31.08 4.71 -1.63
CA ASN A 303 -32.30 4.53 -2.43
C ASN A 303 -33.06 3.23 -2.11
N ASN A 304 -32.36 2.18 -1.66
CA ASN A 304 -33.03 0.93 -1.24
C ASN A 304 -33.68 1.03 0.14
N ASN A 305 -33.23 1.93 1.02
CA ASN A 305 -33.86 2.14 2.33
C ASN A 305 -35.12 3.02 2.27
N ASN A 306 -35.38 3.70 1.15
CA ASN A 306 -36.56 4.58 0.99
C ASN A 306 -37.75 3.92 0.29
N ASN A 307 -37.65 2.66 -0.15
CA ASN A 307 -38.73 1.96 -0.85
C ASN A 307 -39.39 0.81 -0.07
N ASP A 308 -39.01 0.57 1.18
CA ASP A 308 -39.60 -0.50 1.99
C ASP A 308 -40.57 0.04 3.06
N SER A 309 -41.59 0.75 2.59
CA SER A 309 -42.80 1.00 3.36
C SER A 309 -44.05 0.90 2.48
N SER A 310 -44.41 -0.30 2.02
CA SER A 310 -45.81 -0.74 1.97
C SER A 310 -45.98 -2.13 1.33
N THR A 311 -46.80 -2.95 1.99
CA THR A 311 -47.63 -4.06 1.48
C THR A 311 -47.05 -5.47 1.25
N SER A 312 -47.47 -6.36 2.16
CA SER A 312 -48.15 -7.64 1.88
C SER A 312 -47.32 -8.91 1.62
N ARG A 313 -47.23 -9.71 2.69
CA ARG A 313 -46.89 -11.14 2.76
C ARG A 313 -47.50 -11.97 1.61
N LYS A 314 -46.66 -12.63 0.81
CA LYS A 314 -46.96 -13.95 0.20
C LYS A 314 -45.72 -14.85 0.28
N ARG A 315 -45.84 -15.92 1.07
CA ARG A 315 -44.90 -17.06 1.13
C ARG A 315 -44.78 -17.71 -0.25
N ARG A 316 -43.57 -17.85 -0.80
CA ARG A 316 -43.26 -18.82 -1.87
C ARG A 316 -42.28 -19.86 -1.35
N LYS A 317 -42.64 -21.13 -1.56
CA LYS A 317 -41.86 -22.34 -1.26
C LYS A 317 -40.53 -22.31 -2.02
N PHE A 318 -39.45 -22.68 -1.34
CA PHE A 318 -38.14 -22.95 -1.93
C PHE A 318 -38.13 -24.41 -2.43
N GLU A 319 -37.88 -24.61 -3.73
CA GLU A 319 -37.44 -25.91 -4.27
C GLU A 319 -35.96 -25.81 -4.64
N PRO A 320 -35.14 -26.87 -4.46
CA PRO A 320 -33.71 -26.83 -4.74
C PRO A 320 -33.43 -26.95 -6.24
N ARG A 321 -32.51 -26.11 -6.78
CA ARG A 321 -31.98 -26.28 -8.15
C ARG A 321 -30.86 -27.32 -8.19
N PRO A 322 -30.68 -28.07 -9.29
CA PRO A 322 -29.60 -29.05 -9.43
C PRO A 322 -28.24 -28.37 -9.61
N ALA A 323 -27.19 -29.00 -9.09
CA ALA A 323 -25.81 -28.62 -9.30
C ALA A 323 -25.39 -29.00 -10.73
N HIS A 324 -25.15 -28.01 -11.61
CA HIS A 324 -24.25 -28.03 -12.78
C HIS A 324 -24.64 -26.90 -13.74
N ASP A 325 -24.36 -25.65 -13.35
CA ASP A 325 -24.24 -24.54 -14.30
C ASP A 325 -23.12 -23.60 -13.81
N PRO A 326 -22.18 -23.16 -14.67
CA PRO A 326 -21.23 -22.12 -14.31
C PRO A 326 -21.98 -20.79 -14.10
N PRO A 327 -21.57 -19.94 -13.15
CA PRO A 327 -22.27 -18.70 -12.86
C PRO A 327 -22.28 -17.80 -14.10
N SER A 328 -23.48 -17.40 -14.52
CA SER A 328 -23.70 -16.45 -15.60
C SER A 328 -22.95 -15.14 -15.32
N THR A 329 -22.07 -14.76 -16.22
CA THR A 329 -21.41 -13.45 -16.27
C THR A 329 -22.46 -12.37 -16.53
N SER A 330 -23.00 -11.76 -15.47
CA SER A 330 -23.64 -10.46 -15.55
C SER A 330 -22.59 -9.39 -15.26
N ALA A 331 -22.48 -8.40 -16.16
CA ALA A 331 -21.52 -7.31 -16.09
C ALA A 331 -21.74 -6.32 -14.92
N ASN A 332 -22.52 -6.68 -13.89
CA ASN A 332 -22.93 -5.80 -12.79
C ASN A 332 -22.89 -6.45 -11.39
N GLY A 333 -22.16 -7.56 -11.20
CA GLY A 333 -21.92 -8.17 -9.88
C GLY A 333 -20.68 -7.59 -9.19
N ALA A 334 -20.76 -6.39 -8.62
CA ALA A 334 -19.64 -5.68 -8.00
C ALA A 334 -19.22 -6.28 -6.63
N GLY A 335 -18.58 -7.45 -6.66
CA GLY A 335 -17.74 -7.91 -5.55
C GLY A 335 -16.33 -7.32 -5.67
N HIS A 336 -15.71 -6.97 -4.54
CA HIS A 336 -14.32 -6.48 -4.53
C HIS A 336 -13.38 -7.61 -4.98
N VAL A 337 -12.67 -7.41 -6.08
CA VAL A 337 -11.74 -8.38 -6.68
C VAL A 337 -10.28 -8.07 -6.37
N ALA A 338 -10.01 -6.94 -5.71
CA ALA A 338 -8.68 -6.51 -5.29
C ALA A 338 -8.68 -5.98 -3.84
N PRO A 339 -7.58 -6.16 -3.08
CA PRO A 339 -7.41 -5.50 -1.80
C PRO A 339 -7.40 -3.96 -1.93
N GLY A 340 -7.93 -3.26 -0.93
CA GLY A 340 -7.85 -1.80 -0.84
C GLY A 340 -8.85 -1.04 -1.72
N GLN A 341 -9.81 -1.74 -2.34
CA GLN A 341 -10.93 -1.11 -3.05
C GLN A 341 -11.97 -0.48 -2.09
N LEU A 342 -12.06 -0.98 -0.86
CA LEU A 342 -12.83 -0.35 0.22
C LEU A 342 -12.09 0.88 0.75
N LEU A 343 -12.84 1.87 1.28
CA LEU A 343 -12.27 2.95 2.07
C LEU A 343 -11.78 2.37 3.41
N THR A 344 -10.60 1.78 3.39
CA THR A 344 -9.87 1.41 4.58
C THR A 344 -8.98 2.59 4.93
N HIS A 345 -9.24 3.20 6.09
CA HIS A 345 -8.41 4.27 6.63
C HIS A 345 -6.96 3.74 6.77
N TYR A 346 -5.97 4.57 6.45
CA TYR A 346 -4.56 4.34 6.83
C TYR A 346 -4.23 5.27 7.99
N ALA A 347 -5.14 5.37 8.96
CA ALA A 347 -5.04 6.34 10.03
C ALA A 347 -4.07 5.83 11.10
N PRO A 348 -3.15 6.66 11.60
CA PRO A 348 -2.36 6.33 12.77
C PRO A 348 -3.25 6.19 14.01
N ASP A 349 -2.95 5.21 14.86
CA ASP A 349 -3.76 4.93 16.05
C ASP A 349 -3.76 6.13 17.03
N GLY A 350 -4.96 6.51 17.49
CA GLY A 350 -5.13 7.60 18.46
C GLY A 350 -4.89 9.01 17.90
N MET A 351 -4.69 9.13 16.59
CA MET A 351 -4.33 10.39 15.92
C MET A 351 -5.35 10.79 14.86
N GLU A 352 -5.82 12.03 14.91
CA GLU A 352 -6.60 12.65 13.85
C GLU A 352 -5.69 13.26 12.78
N CYS A 353 -5.68 12.69 11.59
CA CYS A 353 -4.88 13.21 10.48
C CYS A 353 -5.70 14.18 9.61
N TYR A 354 -5.07 15.28 9.22
CA TYR A 354 -5.65 16.31 8.34
C TYR A 354 -4.70 16.57 7.17
N LEU A 355 -5.25 16.58 5.95
CA LEU A 355 -4.51 16.93 4.75
C LEU A 355 -4.50 18.46 4.60
N VAL A 356 -3.33 19.08 4.61
CA VAL A 356 -3.16 20.53 4.59
C VAL A 356 -2.81 20.99 3.18
N ARG A 357 -3.67 21.86 2.62
CA ARG A 357 -3.51 22.46 1.29
C ARG A 357 -3.22 23.94 1.40
N PRO A 358 -2.09 24.41 0.87
CA PRO A 358 -1.87 25.85 0.74
C PRO A 358 -2.93 26.52 -0.15
N SER A 359 -3.50 27.63 0.30
CA SER A 359 -4.57 28.34 -0.44
C SER A 359 -4.11 28.81 -1.83
N ASN A 360 -2.85 29.22 -1.97
CA ASN A 360 -2.25 29.65 -3.23
C ASN A 360 -2.02 28.52 -4.24
N LEU A 361 -2.15 27.26 -3.82
CA LEU A 361 -2.01 26.07 -4.66
C LEU A 361 -3.33 25.29 -4.80
N ALA A 362 -4.35 25.62 -4.00
CA ALA A 362 -5.69 25.08 -4.15
C ALA A 362 -6.35 25.71 -5.40
N SER A 363 -6.49 24.95 -6.49
CA SER A 363 -7.25 25.41 -7.65
C SER A 363 -8.72 25.63 -7.30
N ASP A 364 -9.37 26.60 -7.96
CA ASP A 364 -10.72 27.12 -7.71
C ASP A 364 -11.91 26.12 -7.78
N SER A 365 -11.68 24.80 -7.85
CA SER A 365 -12.76 23.81 -7.73
C SER A 365 -13.12 23.52 -6.26
N LEU A 366 -13.51 24.57 -5.53
CA LEU A 366 -13.88 24.54 -4.12
C LEU A 366 -15.34 24.11 -3.85
N ASP A 367 -16.12 23.77 -4.88
CA ASP A 367 -17.57 23.53 -4.76
C ASP A 367 -17.98 22.15 -4.19
N SER A 368 -17.03 21.28 -3.83
CA SER A 368 -17.34 19.95 -3.26
C SER A 368 -16.78 19.70 -1.85
N VAL A 369 -16.03 20.65 -1.28
CA VAL A 369 -15.56 20.54 0.11
C VAL A 369 -16.62 21.20 0.99
N ASN A 370 -17.29 20.39 1.81
CA ASN A 370 -18.29 20.88 2.79
C ASN A 370 -17.73 22.10 3.54
N SER A 371 -18.49 23.19 3.55
CA SER A 371 -18.16 24.47 4.20
C SER A 371 -17.80 24.36 5.69
N ASN A 372 -18.05 23.21 6.33
CA ASN A 372 -17.66 22.88 7.69
C ASN A 372 -16.19 22.41 7.85
N GLN A 373 -15.37 22.35 6.79
CA GLN A 373 -13.96 21.95 6.84
C GLN A 373 -12.97 23.10 6.53
N ARG A 374 -13.46 24.32 6.36
CA ARG A 374 -12.62 25.53 6.35
C ARG A 374 -12.22 25.87 7.79
N LEU A 375 -11.10 25.32 8.25
CA LEU A 375 -10.41 25.83 9.43
C LEU A 375 -9.58 27.01 8.93
N ASP A 376 -10.15 28.21 8.96
CA ASP A 376 -9.66 29.43 8.28
C ASP A 376 -8.27 29.91 8.72
N THR A 377 -7.62 29.27 9.69
CA THR A 377 -6.20 29.49 9.97
C THR A 377 -5.71 28.45 10.99
N ILE A 378 -4.40 28.19 11.00
CA ILE A 378 -3.68 27.49 12.09
C ILE A 378 -4.09 28.00 13.48
N GLY A 379 -4.56 29.25 13.60
CA GLY A 379 -5.14 29.81 14.83
C GLY A 379 -6.31 29.02 15.44
N ALA A 380 -6.96 28.12 14.68
CA ALA A 380 -7.96 27.19 15.20
C ALA A 380 -7.36 25.91 15.82
N LEU A 381 -6.05 25.68 15.71
CA LEU A 381 -5.34 24.63 16.44
C LEU A 381 -5.19 25.04 17.91
N GLN A 382 -6.29 24.98 18.66
CA GLN A 382 -6.31 25.20 20.12
C GLN A 382 -5.49 24.16 20.90
N THR A 383 -4.96 23.13 20.21
CA THR A 383 -4.14 22.04 20.76
C THR A 383 -2.99 21.77 19.79
N GLY A 384 -1.83 21.37 20.31
CA GLY A 384 -0.67 21.06 19.47
C GLY A 384 -0.90 19.92 18.47
N ALA A 385 0.02 19.77 17.52
CA ALA A 385 0.04 18.74 16.49
C ALA A 385 1.48 18.30 16.20
N VAL A 386 1.63 17.14 15.55
CA VAL A 386 2.86 16.82 14.82
C VAL A 386 2.67 17.10 13.34
N VAL A 387 3.74 17.52 12.67
CA VAL A 387 3.69 17.90 11.26
C VAL A 387 4.45 16.90 10.42
N ILE A 388 3.81 16.44 9.35
CA ILE A 388 4.41 15.64 8.28
C ILE A 388 4.36 16.48 7.01
N ASP A 389 5.47 17.13 6.69
CA ASP A 389 5.61 18.04 5.56
C ASP A 389 6.07 17.31 4.29
N PHE A 390 6.08 18.03 3.18
CA PHE A 390 6.68 17.64 1.92
C PHE A 390 7.28 18.88 1.24
N ALA A 391 8.58 18.83 0.94
CA ALA A 391 9.34 19.93 0.32
C ALA A 391 9.34 21.25 1.13
N GLY A 392 9.20 21.13 2.46
CA GLY A 392 9.13 22.24 3.41
C GLY A 392 7.96 23.20 3.19
N GLU A 393 6.87 22.78 2.53
CA GLU A 393 5.76 23.68 2.19
C GLU A 393 4.98 24.15 3.42
N LEU A 394 4.81 23.30 4.42
CA LEU A 394 4.18 23.68 5.68
C LEU A 394 5.16 24.51 6.54
N ALA A 395 6.44 24.15 6.58
CA ALA A 395 7.48 24.92 7.27
C ALA A 395 7.59 26.36 6.76
N LYS A 396 7.58 26.58 5.43
CA LYS A 396 7.55 27.94 4.83
C LYS A 396 6.37 28.80 5.28
N ARG A 397 5.33 28.18 5.82
CA ARG A 397 4.10 28.82 6.33
C ARG A 397 4.03 28.81 7.85
N GLY A 398 5.18 28.57 8.50
CA GLY A 398 5.36 28.63 9.94
C GLY A 398 5.10 27.32 10.67
N LEU A 399 4.69 26.24 10.01
CA LEU A 399 4.41 24.93 10.64
C LEU A 399 5.67 24.07 10.79
N ASP A 400 6.67 24.57 11.48
CA ASP A 400 7.90 23.85 11.85
C ASP A 400 8.11 23.85 13.38
N GLU A 401 9.21 23.27 13.85
CA GLU A 401 9.55 23.19 15.28
C GLU A 401 9.79 24.58 15.91
N ASP A 402 10.10 25.59 15.09
CA ASP A 402 10.36 26.96 15.51
C ASP A 402 9.07 27.80 15.56
N HIS A 403 7.89 27.19 15.33
CA HIS A 403 6.60 27.88 15.33
C HIS A 403 6.39 28.67 16.65
N PRO A 404 6.19 30.01 16.61
CA PRO A 404 6.21 30.89 17.80
C PRO A 404 5.21 30.52 18.91
N SER A 405 4.09 29.88 18.56
CA SER A 405 3.07 29.42 19.50
C SER A 405 3.41 28.11 20.24
N GLY A 406 4.47 27.38 19.85
CA GLY A 406 4.81 26.06 20.40
C GLY A 406 3.78 24.97 20.09
N LEU A 407 2.90 25.18 19.09
CA LEU A 407 1.84 24.24 18.72
C LEU A 407 2.34 23.05 17.89
N VAL A 408 3.51 23.17 17.24
CA VAL A 408 4.15 22.04 16.55
C VAL A 408 5.04 21.32 17.56
N LEU A 409 4.65 20.11 17.95
CA LEU A 409 5.41 19.33 18.93
C LEU A 409 6.62 18.63 18.32
N ASP A 410 6.54 18.30 17.04
CA ASP A 410 7.59 17.65 16.30
C ASP A 410 7.28 17.70 14.80
N TYR A 411 8.32 17.56 13.98
CA TYR A 411 8.27 17.79 12.55
C TYR A 411 9.07 16.73 11.80
N LYS A 412 8.49 16.23 10.70
CA LYS A 412 9.21 15.44 9.70
C LYS A 412 8.84 15.87 8.30
N ASP A 413 9.83 16.00 7.43
CA ASP A 413 9.61 16.21 6.00
C ASP A 413 9.76 14.87 5.27
N LEU A 414 8.70 14.46 4.58
CA LEU A 414 8.65 13.24 3.77
C LEU A 414 9.73 13.22 2.70
N SER A 415 10.07 14.39 2.15
CA SER A 415 11.14 14.57 1.20
C SER A 415 11.52 16.07 1.12
N PRO A 416 12.59 16.51 1.80
CA PRO A 416 13.04 17.90 1.77
C PRO A 416 13.33 18.44 0.36
N ARG A 417 13.69 17.57 -0.59
CA ARG A 417 13.97 17.93 -1.99
C ARG A 417 12.76 17.83 -2.91
N GLY A 418 11.59 17.47 -2.38
CA GLY A 418 10.36 17.28 -3.17
C GLY A 418 10.37 16.09 -4.14
N ASP A 419 11.12 15.01 -3.85
CA ASP A 419 11.02 13.74 -4.59
C ASP A 419 9.83 12.90 -4.09
N PRO A 420 8.81 12.64 -4.93
CA PRO A 420 7.68 11.82 -4.54
C PRO A 420 8.05 10.38 -4.17
N LYS A 421 9.14 9.81 -4.72
CA LYS A 421 9.57 8.44 -4.40
C LYS A 421 10.12 8.36 -2.98
N GLU A 422 10.90 9.36 -2.58
CA GLU A 422 11.37 9.52 -1.21
C GLU A 422 10.18 9.71 -0.26
N ALA A 423 9.19 10.52 -0.65
CA ALA A 423 7.98 10.71 0.13
C ALA A 423 7.17 9.41 0.32
N ALA A 424 6.98 8.62 -0.76
CA ALA A 424 6.30 7.33 -0.70
C ALA A 424 6.98 6.36 0.27
N LYS A 425 8.32 6.29 0.22
CA LYS A 425 9.15 5.47 1.10
C LYS A 425 8.96 5.83 2.59
N ASN A 426 8.82 7.12 2.88
CA ASN A 426 8.75 7.64 4.24
C ASN A 426 7.32 7.69 4.82
N LEU A 427 6.29 7.82 3.97
CA LEU A 427 4.91 8.10 4.37
C LEU A 427 4.39 7.24 5.52
N PHE A 428 4.37 5.92 5.36
CA PHE A 428 3.86 5.03 6.40
C PHE A 428 4.75 4.99 7.64
N ALA A 429 6.07 5.13 7.50
CA ALA A 429 6.95 5.19 8.66
C ALA A 429 6.72 6.47 9.49
N TYR A 430 6.43 7.59 8.83
CA TYR A 430 6.20 8.86 9.52
C TYR A 430 4.79 8.93 10.12
N LEU A 431 3.78 8.37 9.45
CA LEU A 431 2.47 8.16 10.06
C LEU A 431 2.58 7.28 11.31
N ARG A 432 3.32 6.17 11.27
CA ARG A 432 3.59 5.34 12.46
C ARG A 432 4.36 6.07 13.55
N TRP A 433 5.35 6.88 13.19
CA TRP A 433 6.09 7.73 14.14
C TRP A 433 5.17 8.72 14.89
N SER A 434 4.13 9.23 14.23
CA SER A 434 3.18 10.15 14.88
C SER A 434 2.44 9.51 16.08
N GLU A 435 2.30 8.19 16.13
CA GLU A 435 1.65 7.44 17.22
C GLU A 435 2.44 7.54 18.54
N GLU A 436 3.73 7.88 18.48
CA GLU A 436 4.57 8.13 19.67
C GLU A 436 4.07 9.35 20.47
N TYR A 437 3.23 10.21 19.86
CA TYR A 437 2.73 11.44 20.45
C TYR A 437 1.26 11.36 20.89
N GLN A 438 0.55 10.24 20.69
CA GLN A 438 -0.90 10.10 20.97
C GLN A 438 -1.31 10.49 22.41
N GLY A 439 -0.38 10.40 23.38
CA GLY A 439 -0.60 10.82 24.78
C GLY A 439 -0.32 12.30 25.07
N ARG A 440 0.18 13.04 24.09
CA ARG A 440 0.57 14.47 24.18
C ARG A 440 -0.27 15.32 23.23
N VAL A 441 -0.48 14.85 22.00
CA VAL A 441 -1.33 15.46 20.97
C VAL A 441 -2.08 14.37 20.23
N GLY A 442 -3.30 14.69 19.79
CA GLY A 442 -4.13 13.77 19.03
C GLY A 442 -4.24 14.14 17.55
N ARG A 443 -3.30 14.90 16.98
CA ARG A 443 -3.42 15.45 15.62
C ARG A 443 -2.14 15.34 14.80
N VAL A 444 -2.31 15.03 13.51
CA VAL A 444 -1.27 15.06 12.47
C VAL A 444 -1.69 16.04 11.38
N LEU A 445 -0.81 16.99 11.07
CA LEU A 445 -0.95 17.85 9.88
C LEU A 445 -0.08 17.27 8.78
N LEU A 446 -0.69 16.84 7.68
CA LEU A 446 -0.03 16.15 6.58
C LEU A 446 -0.09 17.02 5.32
N ALA A 447 1.06 17.37 4.74
CA ALA A 447 1.12 18.15 3.51
C ALA A 447 0.43 17.41 2.34
N ASP A 448 -0.40 18.12 1.57
CA ASP A 448 -1.03 17.56 0.37
C ASP A 448 -0.06 17.52 -0.81
N ILE A 449 0.55 16.36 -1.03
CA ILE A 449 1.46 16.14 -2.17
C ILE A 449 0.79 16.38 -3.53
N ALA A 450 -0.52 16.15 -3.67
CA ALA A 450 -1.23 16.37 -4.94
C ALA A 450 -1.35 17.86 -5.28
N THR A 451 -1.43 18.70 -4.25
CA THR A 451 -1.46 20.16 -4.39
C THR A 451 -0.06 20.73 -4.62
N ILE A 452 0.95 20.17 -3.96
CA ILE A 452 2.35 20.66 -4.02
C ILE A 452 3.07 20.20 -5.30
N CYS A 453 2.78 18.98 -5.75
CA CYS A 453 3.22 18.45 -7.05
C CYS A 453 2.03 18.35 -8.00
N PRO A 454 1.57 19.47 -8.59
CA PRO A 454 0.41 19.50 -9.47
C PRO A 454 0.71 18.90 -10.85
N THR A 455 1.87 18.24 -11.06
CA THR A 455 2.10 17.41 -12.24
C THR A 455 1.19 16.18 -12.15
N THR A 456 -0.07 16.44 -12.45
CA THR A 456 -1.22 15.54 -12.62
C THR A 456 -0.96 14.39 -13.59
N GLU A 457 0.21 14.34 -14.23
CA GLU A 457 0.62 13.30 -15.17
C GLU A 457 1.38 12.12 -14.53
N SER A 458 1.85 12.22 -13.28
CA SER A 458 2.50 11.08 -12.63
C SER A 458 1.49 10.26 -11.83
N ASP A 459 1.03 9.14 -12.41
CA ASP A 459 0.14 8.18 -11.72
C ASP A 459 0.71 7.71 -10.37
N PHE A 460 2.03 7.79 -10.22
CA PHE A 460 2.74 7.50 -8.98
C PHE A 460 2.39 8.51 -7.88
N VAL A 461 2.41 9.81 -8.16
CA VAL A 461 2.01 10.87 -7.20
C VAL A 461 0.55 10.67 -6.80
N ALA A 462 -0.33 10.37 -7.75
CA ALA A 462 -1.73 10.05 -7.46
C ALA A 462 -1.86 8.81 -6.56
N GLY A 463 -0.97 7.82 -6.69
CA GLY A 463 -0.87 6.68 -5.79
C GLY A 463 -0.48 7.06 -4.37
N VAL A 464 0.48 7.96 -4.18
CA VAL A 464 0.88 8.47 -2.85
C VAL A 464 -0.24 9.32 -2.24
N ALA A 465 -0.82 10.23 -3.02
CA ALA A 465 -1.90 11.11 -2.60
C ALA A 465 -3.14 10.34 -2.13
N ASP A 466 -3.52 9.24 -2.82
CA ASP A 466 -4.61 8.37 -2.38
C ASP A 466 -4.37 7.82 -0.96
N ARG A 467 -3.13 7.49 -0.60
CA ARG A 467 -2.78 6.99 0.74
C ARG A 467 -2.84 8.09 1.78
N MET A 468 -2.36 9.28 1.45
CA MET A 468 -2.47 10.48 2.31
C MET A 468 -3.93 10.88 2.54
N PHE A 469 -4.76 10.85 1.49
CA PHE A 469 -6.19 11.15 1.60
C PHE A 469 -6.91 10.15 2.50
N ARG A 470 -6.60 8.86 2.34
CA ARG A 470 -7.15 7.77 3.18
C ARG A 470 -6.64 7.83 4.62
N SER A 471 -5.40 8.23 4.88
CA SER A 471 -4.90 8.43 6.26
C SER A 471 -5.60 9.60 6.94
N ALA A 472 -5.86 10.68 6.19
CA ALA A 472 -6.65 11.82 6.66
C ALA A 472 -8.16 11.55 6.72
N SER A 473 -8.64 10.38 6.28
CA SER A 473 -10.07 10.07 6.18
C SER A 473 -10.85 11.13 5.38
N GLY A 474 -10.19 11.71 4.37
CA GLY A 474 -10.73 12.82 3.57
C GLY A 474 -10.85 14.17 4.29
N LYS A 475 -10.34 14.31 5.52
CA LYS A 475 -10.30 15.61 6.23
C LYS A 475 -9.24 16.50 5.59
N VAL A 476 -9.67 17.66 5.10
CA VAL A 476 -8.79 18.65 4.47
C VAL A 476 -8.83 19.96 5.24
N ILE A 477 -7.69 20.62 5.39
CA ILE A 477 -7.55 21.98 5.91
C ILE A 477 -6.95 22.84 4.80
N ILE A 478 -7.53 24.01 4.55
CA ILE A 478 -6.93 25.03 3.69
C ILE A 478 -6.07 25.95 4.57
N LEU A 479 -4.81 26.09 4.21
CA LEU A 479 -3.87 26.95 4.90
C LEU A 479 -3.72 28.26 4.12
N GLU A 480 -4.27 29.35 4.66
CA GLU A 480 -4.09 30.69 4.09
C GLU A 480 -2.63 31.16 4.22
N GLU A 481 -2.19 32.03 3.31
CA GLU A 481 -0.88 32.67 3.46
C GLU A 481 -0.87 33.46 4.77
N VAL A 482 0.18 33.27 5.57
CA VAL A 482 0.47 34.18 6.68
C VAL A 482 0.73 35.54 6.03
N GLY A 483 -0.29 36.40 6.00
CA GLY A 483 -0.12 37.77 5.54
C GLY A 483 1.05 38.38 6.30
N ALA A 484 1.93 39.08 5.57
CA ALA A 484 2.92 39.93 6.20
C ALA A 484 2.20 40.70 7.31
N ILE A 485 2.59 40.46 8.57
CA ILE A 485 2.14 41.24 9.70
C ILE A 485 2.62 42.65 9.37
N ASN A 486 1.72 43.47 8.84
CA ASN A 486 1.97 44.89 8.70
C ASN A 486 2.02 45.41 10.15
N ASP A 487 3.23 45.77 10.57
CA ASP A 487 3.55 46.39 11.85
C ASP A 487 2.60 47.54 12.23
#